data_AF-A0A7Y4KDT4-F1
#
_entry.id   AF-A0A7Y4KDT4-F1
#
_cell.length_a   1.000
_cell.length_b   1.000
_cell.length_c   1.000
_cell.angle_alpha   90.00
_cell.angle_beta   90.00
_cell.angle_gamma   90.00
#
_symmetry.space_group_name_H-M   'P 1'
#
loop_
_entity.id
_entity.type
_entity.pdbx_description
1 polymer ?
#
loop_
_entity_poly.entity_id
_entity_poly.type
_entity_poly.pdbx_seq_one_letter_code
_entity_poly.pdbx_strand_id
1 'polypeptide(L)'
;MDGPAVLAANAALQRVLASFPKQDAGACESSARSLDVVVGLEGGIYFVRVDRRLDRCGWPMGSQLEFDWFELYAVSPEGKVLGRRAFMP
;
A
#
# COMPACT_ATOMS: atom_id res chain seq x y z
N MET A 1 -12.17 12.00 11.20
CA MET A 1 -11.08 11.35 10.44
C MET A 1 -9.80 12.08 10.77
N ASP A 2 -8.77 11.36 11.23
CA ASP A 2 -7.48 11.95 11.61
C ASP A 2 -6.70 12.39 10.37
N GLY A 3 -6.73 13.70 10.09
CA GLY A 3 -6.21 14.29 8.85
C GLY A 3 -4.79 13.82 8.46
N PRO A 4 -3.80 13.88 9.37
CA PRO A 4 -2.43 13.45 9.06
C PRO A 4 -2.30 11.95 8.75
N ALA A 5 -3.07 11.09 9.43
CA ALA A 5 -3.06 9.65 9.17
C ALA A 5 -3.59 9.33 7.77
N VAL A 6 -4.62 10.05 7.32
CA VAL A 6 -5.18 9.93 5.96
C VAL A 6 -4.16 10.41 4.91
N LEU A 7 -3.46 11.52 5.17
CA LEU A 7 -2.39 11.99 4.28
C LEU A 7 -1.26 10.97 4.18
N ALA A 8 -0.84 10.40 5.30
CA ALA A 8 0.18 9.35 5.33
C ALA A 8 -0.25 8.12 4.53
N ALA A 9 -1.48 7.63 4.74
CA ALA A 9 -2.04 6.51 3.99
C ALA A 9 -2.08 6.78 2.48
N ASN A 10 -2.59 7.94 2.07
CA ASN A 10 -2.66 8.32 0.66
C ASN A 10 -1.26 8.42 0.02
N ALA A 11 -0.28 9.00 0.73
CA ALA A 11 1.09 9.10 0.23
C ALA A 11 1.72 7.72 -0.03
N ALA A 12 1.52 6.77 0.89
CA ALA A 12 1.99 5.39 0.72
C ALA A 12 1.27 4.69 -0.44
N LEU A 13 -0.06 4.80 -0.53
CA LEU A 13 -0.85 4.23 -1.62
C LEU A 13 -0.40 4.73 -2.99
N GLN A 14 -0.14 6.03 -3.13
CA GLN A 14 0.37 6.59 -4.38
C GLN A 14 1.72 5.98 -4.79
N ARG A 15 2.60 5.66 -3.83
CA ARG A 15 3.87 4.98 -4.12
C ARG A 15 3.67 3.54 -4.56
N VAL A 16 2.80 2.79 -3.88
CA VAL A 16 2.49 1.41 -4.25
C VAL A 16 1.85 1.35 -5.64
N LEU A 17 0.84 2.16 -5.90
CA LEU A 17 0.15 2.20 -7.19
C LEU A 17 1.08 2.61 -8.34
N ALA A 18 2.02 3.53 -8.10
CA ALA A 18 3.01 3.91 -9.09
C ALA A 18 4.03 2.81 -9.43
N SER A 19 4.14 1.78 -8.58
CA SER A 19 5.05 0.64 -8.80
C SER A 19 4.46 -0.44 -9.70
N PHE A 20 3.14 -0.46 -9.89
CA PHE A 20 2.50 -1.47 -10.72
C PHE A 20 2.82 -1.30 -12.21
N PRO A 21 2.91 -2.41 -12.97
CA PRO A 21 3.19 -2.34 -14.40
C PRO A 21 2.13 -1.52 -15.13
N LYS A 22 2.56 -0.59 -15.99
CA LYS A 22 1.65 0.30 -16.73
C LYS A 22 0.70 -0.46 -17.66
N GLN A 23 1.11 -1.62 -18.15
CA GLN A 23 0.28 -2.49 -19.00
C GLN A 23 -0.96 -3.02 -18.27
N ASP A 24 -0.92 -3.07 -16.93
CA ASP A 24 -2.01 -3.58 -16.09
C ASP A 24 -2.87 -2.43 -15.53
N ALA A 25 -2.70 -1.22 -16.07
CA ALA A 25 -3.46 -0.05 -15.65
C ALA A 25 -4.96 -0.26 -15.90
N GLY A 26 -5.75 -0.20 -14.82
CA GLY A 26 -7.20 -0.38 -14.87
C GLY A 26 -7.67 -1.78 -14.43
N ALA A 27 -6.78 -2.76 -14.34
CA ALA A 27 -7.10 -4.06 -13.75
C ALA A 27 -7.36 -3.91 -12.23
N CYS A 28 -8.12 -4.85 -11.65
CA CYS A 28 -8.51 -4.74 -10.25
C CYS A 28 -7.30 -4.91 -9.32
N GLU A 29 -6.49 -5.92 -9.63
CA GLU A 29 -5.30 -6.39 -8.93
C GLU A 29 -4.17 -5.37 -8.84
N SER A 30 -4.15 -4.40 -9.75
CA SER A 30 -3.21 -3.28 -9.86
C SER A 30 -3.89 -1.93 -9.59
N SER A 31 -4.97 -1.93 -8.81
CA SER A 31 -5.70 -0.73 -8.37
C SER A 31 -5.82 -0.65 -6.86
N ALA A 32 -6.25 0.49 -6.32
CA ALA A 32 -6.48 0.63 -4.88
C ALA A 32 -7.51 -0.38 -4.32
N ARG A 33 -8.36 -0.98 -5.18
CA ARG A 33 -9.35 -1.99 -4.78
C ARG A 33 -8.71 -3.28 -4.28
N SER A 34 -7.50 -3.60 -4.75
CA SER A 34 -6.74 -4.78 -4.33
C SER A 34 -5.82 -4.52 -3.14
N LEU A 35 -5.94 -3.39 -2.45
CA LEU A 35 -5.03 -3.00 -1.37
C LEU A 35 -5.77 -2.81 -0.04
N ASP A 36 -5.10 -3.16 1.05
CA ASP A 36 -5.45 -2.75 2.41
C ASP A 36 -4.38 -1.83 2.99
N VAL A 37 -4.78 -0.95 3.91
CA VAL A 37 -3.84 -0.03 4.57
C VAL A 37 -4.03 -0.08 6.07
N VAL A 38 -2.92 -0.31 6.78
CA VAL A 38 -2.84 -0.18 8.24
C VAL A 38 -1.89 0.95 8.57
N VAL A 39 -2.34 1.88 9.42
CA VAL A 39 -1.55 3.04 9.85
C VAL A 39 -1.28 2.94 11.34
N GLY A 40 0.00 2.92 11.72
CA GLY A 40 0.47 3.11 13.08
C GLY A 40 1.15 4.47 13.24
N LEU A 41 1.15 5.01 14.46
CA LEU A 41 1.86 6.24 14.81
C LEU A 41 2.85 5.93 15.94
N GLU A 42 4.13 6.24 15.72
CA GLU A 42 5.18 6.07 16.71
C GLU A 42 6.18 7.22 16.58
N GLY A 43 6.51 7.89 17.69
CA GLY A 43 7.48 8.99 17.70
C GLY A 43 7.16 10.15 16.74
N GLY A 44 5.87 10.40 16.44
CA GLY A 44 5.44 11.44 15.48
C GLY A 44 5.57 11.04 14.00
N ILE A 45 5.93 9.80 13.72
CA ILE A 45 6.05 9.24 12.36
C ILE A 45 4.92 8.24 12.14
N TYR A 46 4.26 8.35 10.99
CA TYR A 46 3.26 7.39 10.56
C TYR A 46 3.94 6.22 9.85
N PHE A 47 3.73 5.02 10.36
CA PHE A 47 4.13 3.78 9.73
C PHE A 47 2.94 3.21 8.99
N VAL A 48 3.01 3.17 7.67
CA VAL A 48 1.92 2.74 6.79
C VAL A 48 2.29 1.42 6.15
N ARG A 49 1.60 0.36 6.52
CA ARG A 49 1.68 -0.94 5.89
C ARG A 49 0.60 -1.04 4.82
N VAL A 50 0.99 -1.42 3.62
CA VAL A 50 0.08 -1.70 2.50
C VAL A 50 0.16 -3.19 2.18
N ASP A 51 -0.97 -3.86 2.33
CA ASP A 51 -1.14 -5.30 2.09
C ASP A 51 -1.89 -5.55 0.80
N ARG A 52 -1.60 -6.68 0.13
CA ARG A 52 -2.32 -7.09 -1.08
C ARG A 52 -3.54 -7.94 -0.74
N ARG A 53 -4.68 -7.61 -1.35
CA ARG A 53 -6.01 -8.20 -1.14
C ARG A 53 -6.62 -8.64 -2.46
N LEU A 54 -5.99 -9.62 -3.11
CA LEU A 54 -6.46 -10.16 -4.39
C LEU A 54 -7.81 -10.89 -4.27
N ASP A 55 -8.20 -11.27 -3.06
CA ASP A 55 -9.53 -11.78 -2.73
C ASP A 55 -10.64 -10.79 -3.12
N ARG A 56 -10.39 -9.47 -2.99
CA ARG A 56 -11.32 -8.41 -3.39
C ARG A 56 -11.50 -8.32 -4.92
N CYS A 57 -10.63 -8.98 -5.68
CA CYS A 57 -10.64 -9.01 -7.14
C CYS A 57 -11.06 -10.39 -7.70
N GLY A 58 -11.58 -11.30 -6.86
CA GLY A 58 -12.05 -12.60 -7.30
C GLY A 58 -10.94 -13.60 -7.66
N TRP A 59 -9.72 -13.40 -7.12
CA TRP A 59 -8.56 -14.28 -7.33
C TRP A 59 -8.22 -14.53 -8.82
N PRO A 60 -7.64 -13.54 -9.52
CA PRO A 60 -7.24 -13.68 -10.92
C PRO A 60 -6.41 -14.96 -11.17
N MET A 61 -6.64 -15.63 -12.30
CA MET A 61 -5.83 -16.79 -12.68
C MET A 61 -4.35 -16.41 -12.79
N GLY A 62 -3.47 -17.18 -12.15
CA GLY A 62 -2.04 -16.88 -12.07
C GLY A 62 -1.67 -15.91 -10.93
N SER A 63 -2.62 -15.53 -10.07
CA SER A 63 -2.32 -14.80 -8.83
C SER A 63 -1.33 -15.59 -7.99
N GLN A 64 -0.19 -14.98 -7.70
CA GLN A 64 0.68 -15.51 -6.66
C GLN A 64 -0.02 -15.29 -5.32
N LEU A 65 -0.22 -16.37 -4.58
CA LEU A 65 -0.76 -16.36 -3.22
C LEU A 65 0.34 -15.91 -2.24
N GLU A 66 1.00 -14.79 -2.52
CA GLU A 66 2.03 -14.22 -1.65
C GLU A 66 1.34 -13.67 -0.40
N PHE A 67 1.01 -14.58 0.53
CA PHE A 67 0.31 -14.27 1.77
C PHE A 67 1.05 -13.24 2.62
N ASP A 68 2.36 -13.08 2.40
CA ASP A 68 3.22 -12.18 3.15
C ASP A 68 3.71 -10.97 2.33
N TRP A 69 3.23 -10.74 1.11
CA TRP A 69 3.61 -9.53 0.38
C TRP A 69 3.09 -8.29 1.12
N PHE A 70 4.00 -7.38 1.47
CA PHE A 70 3.61 -6.06 1.96
C PHE A 70 4.67 -5.01 1.63
N GLU A 71 4.22 -3.76 1.58
CA GLU A 71 5.09 -2.61 1.60
C GLU A 71 4.87 -1.79 2.87
N LEU A 72 5.96 -1.46 3.55
CA LEU A 72 5.96 -0.63 4.73
C LEU A 72 6.63 0.71 4.44
N TYR A 73 5.93 1.79 4.75
CA TYR A 73 6.37 3.16 4.55
C TYR A 73 6.46 3.90 5.89
N ALA A 74 7.52 4.68 6.08
CA ALA A 74 7.55 5.71 7.11
C ALA A 74 7.18 7.05 6.46
N VAL A 75 6.22 7.77 7.04
CA VAL A 75 5.63 8.98 6.45
C VAL A 75 5.47 10.07 7.51
N SER A 76 5.81 11.31 7.17
CA SER A 76 5.61 12.45 8.07
C SER A 76 4.12 12.83 8.18
N PRO A 77 3.72 13.64 9.18
CA PRO A 77 2.34 14.14 9.29
C PRO A 77 1.86 14.92 8.06
N GLU A 78 2.77 15.53 7.30
CA GLU A 78 2.50 16.28 6.08
C GLU A 78 2.42 15.38 4.83
N GLY A 79 2.54 14.06 4.99
CA GLY A 79 2.48 13.09 3.89
C GLY A 79 3.81 12.89 3.15
N LYS A 80 4.94 13.38 3.67
CA LYS A 80 6.25 13.15 3.06
C LYS A 80 6.73 11.73 3.37
N VAL A 81 6.97 10.92 2.35
CA VAL A 81 7.59 9.60 2.51
C VAL A 81 9.04 9.75 2.95
N LEU A 82 9.36 9.24 4.14
CA LEU A 82 10.67 9.29 4.79
C LEU A 82 11.49 8.02 4.52
N GLY A 83 10.83 6.88 4.30
CA GLY A 83 11.48 5.60 4.02
C GLY A 83 10.51 4.55 3.50
N ARG A 84 11.05 3.50 2.88
CA ARG A 84 10.31 2.33 2.36
C ARG A 84 11.06 1.06 2.71
N ARG A 85 10.30 0.03 3.11
CA ARG A 85 10.74 -1.37 3.19
C ARG A 85 9.71 -2.22 2.45
N ALA A 86 10.11 -2.81 1.34
CA ALA A 86 9.31 -3.84 0.68
C ALA A 86 9.71 -5.21 1.21
N PHE A 87 8.74 -6.10 1.42
CA PHE A 87 8.96 -7.49 1.72
C PHE A 87 8.19 -8.35 0.71
N MET A 88 8.94 -9.15 -0.06
CA MET A 88 8.41 -10.25 -0.85
C MET A 88 9.22 -11.50 -0.43
N PRO A 89 8.59 -12.57 0.05
CA PRO A 89 9.28 -13.82 0.39
C PRO A 89 9.84 -14.54 -0.85
#